data_AF-A0A5C8JYY4-F1
#
_entry.id   AF-A0A5C8JYY4-F1
#
_cell.length_a   1.000
_cell.length_b   1.000
_cell.length_c   1.000
_cell.angle_alpha   90.00
_cell.angle_beta   90.00
_cell.angle_gamma   90.00
#
_symmetry.space_group_name_H-M   'P 1'
#
loop_
_entity.id
_entity.type
_entity.pdbx_description
1 polymer ?
#
loop_
_entity_poly.entity_id
_entity_poly.type
_entity_poly.pdbx_seq_one_letter_code
_entity_poly.pdbx_strand_id
1 'polypeptide(L)'
;MTLDPEDSKIITLARASRARNGSAEGAAVRDETGRTYAATDVTLAALRLSAVQVAVATAVSSGARSLEAVALVTGGDGPSDDDRAVAAELGVTAILVAGPDGALRG
;
A
#
# COMPACT_ATOMS: atom_id res chain seq x y z
N MET A 1 19.28 8.59 5.23
CA MET A 1 19.09 7.14 5.14
C MET A 1 18.60 6.86 3.73
N THR A 2 19.35 6.10 2.94
CA THR A 2 18.95 5.76 1.57
C THR A 2 17.90 4.67 1.66
N LEU A 3 16.74 4.89 1.05
CA LEU A 3 15.66 3.90 0.99
C LEU A 3 16.10 2.73 0.09
N ASP A 4 15.70 1.51 0.45
CA ASP A 4 15.91 0.36 -0.44
C ASP A 4 15.27 0.61 -1.82
N PRO A 5 15.90 0.21 -2.94
CA PRO A 5 15.32 0.40 -4.27
C PRO A 5 13.96 -0.26 -4.46
N GLU A 6 13.69 -1.43 -3.89
CA GLU A 6 12.39 -2.10 -3.98
C GLU A 6 11.31 -1.39 -3.16
N ASP A 7 11.69 -0.80 -2.02
CA ASP A 7 10.80 0.05 -1.22
C ASP A 7 10.46 1.35 -1.99
N SER A 8 11.47 1.97 -2.60
CA SER A 8 11.30 3.16 -3.45
C SER A 8 10.36 2.89 -4.63
N LYS A 9 10.46 1.69 -5.21
CA LYS A 9 9.62 1.23 -6.32
C LYS A 9 8.16 1.10 -5.91
N ILE A 10 7.84 0.45 -4.78
CA ILE A 10 6.44 0.32 -4.34
C ILE A 10 5.83 1.67 -3.94
N ILE A 11 6.59 2.58 -3.34
CA ILE A 11 6.14 3.96 -3.08
C ILE A 11 5.83 4.69 -4.40
N THR A 12 6.70 4.56 -5.39
CA THR A 12 6.51 5.17 -6.72
C THR A 12 5.23 4.66 -7.39
N LEU A 13 4.97 3.35 -7.32
CA LEU A 13 3.78 2.73 -7.88
C LEU A 13 2.51 3.18 -7.15
N ALA A 14 2.51 3.18 -5.81
CA ALA A 14 1.40 3.67 -5.00
C ALA A 14 1.06 5.14 -5.34
N ARG A 15 2.08 6.00 -5.43
CA ARG A 15 1.93 7.41 -5.79
C ARG A 15 1.37 7.58 -7.20
N ALA A 16 1.88 6.82 -8.17
CA ALA A 16 1.42 6.88 -9.55
C ALA A 16 -0.05 6.45 -9.69
N SER A 17 -0.46 5.38 -9.00
CA SER A 17 -1.85 4.91 -8.98
C SER A 17 -2.79 5.97 -8.39
N ARG A 18 -2.43 6.54 -7.23
CA ARG A 18 -3.17 7.64 -6.60
C ARG A 18 -3.36 8.82 -7.55
N ALA A 19 -2.26 9.30 -8.14
CA ALA A 19 -2.28 10.48 -9.01
C ALA A 19 -3.08 10.23 -10.29
N ARG A 20 -2.96 9.04 -10.89
CA ARG A 20 -3.70 8.65 -12.10
C ARG A 20 -5.21 8.61 -11.87
N ASN A 21 -5.63 8.08 -10.72
CA ASN A 21 -7.04 7.88 -10.42
C ASN A 21 -7.69 9.09 -9.71
N GLY A 22 -6.90 10.06 -9.26
CA GLY A 22 -7.39 11.19 -8.46
C GLY A 22 -7.87 10.77 -7.06
N SER A 23 -7.42 9.61 -6.58
CA SER A 23 -7.84 9.01 -5.32
C SER A 23 -7.23 9.69 -4.10
N ALA A 24 -7.86 9.52 -2.93
CA ALA A 24 -7.34 10.04 -1.67
C ALA A 24 -6.03 9.33 -1.30
N GLU A 25 -5.96 8.03 -1.57
CA GLU A 25 -4.85 7.16 -1.23
C GLU A 25 -4.42 6.29 -2.41
N GLY A 26 -3.15 5.88 -2.40
CA GLY A 26 -2.65 4.79 -3.21
C GLY A 26 -1.77 3.91 -2.36
N ALA A 27 -1.79 2.60 -2.62
CA ALA A 27 -0.95 1.64 -1.92
C ALA A 27 -0.31 0.67 -2.91
N ALA A 28 0.80 0.09 -2.49
CA ALA A 28 1.40 -1.01 -3.21
C ALA A 28 2.03 -2.01 -2.23
N VAL A 29 1.90 -3.30 -2.52
CA VAL A 29 2.47 -4.38 -1.73
C VAL A 29 3.41 -5.23 -2.59
N ARG A 30 4.43 -5.82 -1.96
CA ARG A 30 5.37 -6.75 -2.60
C ARG A 30 5.28 -8.10 -1.90
N ASP A 31 5.01 -9.15 -2.65
CA ASP A 31 4.85 -10.51 -2.12
C ASP A 31 6.17 -11.28 -2.00
N GLU A 32 6.11 -12.50 -1.47
CA GLU A 32 7.27 -13.38 -1.23
C GLU A 32 7.99 -13.86 -2.51
N THR A 33 7.41 -13.60 -3.67
CA THR A 33 7.99 -13.93 -4.98
C THR A 33 8.50 -12.68 -5.71
N GLY A 34 8.40 -11.51 -5.08
CA GLY A 34 8.78 -10.21 -5.65
C GLY A 34 7.72 -9.59 -6.56
N ARG A 35 6.51 -10.15 -6.66
CA ARG A 35 5.41 -9.54 -7.43
C ARG A 35 4.87 -8.33 -6.69
N THR A 36 4.50 -7.29 -7.44
CA THR A 36 3.96 -6.06 -6.88
C THR A 36 2.51 -5.87 -7.28
N TYR A 37 1.68 -5.45 -6.32
CA TYR A 37 0.27 -5.15 -6.51
C TYR A 37 -0.01 -3.74 -6.04
N ALA A 38 -0.42 -2.86 -6.94
CA ALA A 38 -0.74 -1.47 -6.62
C ALA A 38 -2.23 -1.20 -6.79
N ALA A 39 -2.81 -0.43 -5.88
CA ALA A 39 -4.23 -0.11 -5.87
C ALA A 39 -4.48 1.29 -5.29
N THR A 40 -5.72 1.74 -5.39
CA THR A 40 -6.25 2.94 -4.73
C THR A 40 -7.45 2.57 -3.87
N ASP A 41 -7.87 3.48 -2.99
CA ASP A 41 -9.04 3.28 -2.14
C ASP A 41 -10.34 3.11 -2.95
N VAL A 42 -11.31 2.40 -2.34
CA VAL A 42 -12.67 2.21 -2.86
C VAL A 42 -13.63 2.94 -1.93
N THR A 43 -14.45 3.84 -2.48
CA THR A 43 -15.33 4.74 -1.70
C THR A 43 -16.78 4.66 -2.16
N LEU A 44 -17.30 3.45 -2.37
CA LEU A 44 -18.70 3.22 -2.70
C LEU A 44 -19.60 3.29 -1.45
N ALA A 45 -20.91 3.32 -1.65
CA ALA A 45 -21.87 3.30 -0.55
C ALA A 45 -21.90 1.94 0.18
N ALA A 46 -21.86 0.84 -0.57
CA ALA A 46 -21.96 -0.52 -0.04
C ALA A 46 -20.60 -1.18 0.25
N LEU A 47 -19.51 -0.61 -0.28
CA LEU A 47 -18.16 -1.16 -0.11
C LEU A 47 -17.16 -0.01 0.02
N ARG A 48 -16.49 0.04 1.17
CA ARG A 48 -15.41 0.99 1.44
C ARG A 48 -14.19 0.21 1.87
N LEU A 49 -13.09 0.43 1.17
CA LEU A 49 -11.81 -0.23 1.44
C LEU A 49 -10.71 0.81 1.33
N SER A 50 -9.76 0.78 2.26
CA SER A 50 -8.53 1.55 2.16
C SER A 50 -7.71 1.10 0.94
N ALA A 51 -6.78 1.93 0.48
CA ALA A 51 -5.89 1.51 -0.60
C ALA A 51 -5.05 0.28 -0.22
N VAL A 52 -4.63 0.17 1.05
CA VAL A 52 -3.87 -0.98 1.56
C VAL A 52 -4.71 -2.25 1.47
N GLN A 53 -5.96 -2.22 1.95
CA GLN A 53 -6.87 -3.35 1.89
C GLN A 53 -7.09 -3.84 0.45
N VAL A 54 -7.25 -2.93 -0.51
CA VAL A 54 -7.42 -3.31 -1.93
C VAL A 54 -6.15 -3.94 -2.50
N ALA A 55 -4.97 -3.37 -2.21
CA ALA A 55 -3.70 -3.93 -2.68
C ALA A 55 -3.43 -5.32 -2.09
N VAL A 56 -3.69 -5.49 -0.79
CA VAL A 56 -3.59 -6.77 -0.08
C VAL A 56 -4.58 -7.79 -0.62
N ALA A 57 -5.85 -7.42 -0.78
CA ALA A 57 -6.87 -8.30 -1.34
C ALA A 57 -6.48 -8.78 -2.74
N THR A 58 -5.93 -7.89 -3.58
CA THR A 58 -5.45 -8.23 -4.92
C THR A 58 -4.28 -9.20 -4.87
N ALA A 59 -3.32 -9.00 -3.96
CA ALA A 59 -2.18 -9.89 -3.79
C ALA A 59 -2.61 -11.29 -3.34
N VAL A 60 -3.43 -11.36 -2.29
CA VAL A 60 -3.93 -12.62 -1.71
C VAL A 60 -4.81 -13.38 -2.71
N SER A 61 -5.73 -12.70 -3.40
CA SER A 61 -6.55 -13.34 -4.44
C SER A 61 -5.72 -13.84 -5.63
N SER A 62 -4.52 -13.26 -5.82
CA SER A 62 -3.54 -13.69 -6.83
C SER A 62 -2.56 -14.75 -6.33
N GLY A 63 -2.79 -15.29 -5.13
CA GLY A 63 -2.04 -16.40 -4.54
C GLY A 63 -0.82 -16.00 -3.71
N ALA A 64 -0.63 -14.73 -3.38
CA ALA A 64 0.39 -14.33 -2.40
C ALA A 64 0.05 -14.91 -1.01
N ARG A 65 1.06 -15.41 -0.30
CA ARG A 65 0.88 -16.01 1.04
C ARG A 65 1.50 -15.17 2.16
N SER A 66 2.45 -14.31 1.82
CA SER A 66 3.04 -13.34 2.73
C SER A 66 3.48 -12.11 1.95
N LEU A 67 3.69 -11.00 2.65
CA LEU A 67 4.20 -9.77 2.06
C LEU A 67 5.57 -9.46 2.67
N GLU A 68 6.47 -8.99 1.83
CA GLU A 68 7.77 -8.49 2.28
C GLU A 68 7.70 -7.00 2.61
N ALA A 69 6.81 -6.25 1.95
CA ALA A 69 6.63 -4.83 2.19
C ALA A 69 5.23 -4.33 1.79
N VAL A 70 4.77 -3.29 2.48
CA VAL A 70 3.56 -2.53 2.19
C VAL A 70 3.90 -1.04 2.18
N ALA A 71 3.51 -0.33 1.13
CA ALA A 71 3.62 1.12 1.04
C ALA A 71 2.23 1.76 0.92
N LEU A 72 2.04 2.86 1.64
CA LEU A 72 0.87 3.73 1.57
C LEU A 72 1.31 5.14 1.22
N VAL A 73 0.71 5.71 0.18
CA VAL A 73 0.82 7.12 -0.19
C VAL A 73 -0.51 7.80 0.09
N THR A 74 -0.53 8.66 1.09
CA THR A 74 -1.76 9.36 1.53
C THR A 74 -1.45 10.79 1.92
N GLY A 75 -2.44 11.67 1.77
CA GLY A 75 -2.40 13.01 2.34
C GLY A 75 -2.85 13.04 3.81
N GLY A 76 -3.62 12.05 4.26
CA GLY A 76 -4.27 12.00 5.57
C GLY A 76 -3.40 11.46 6.71
N ASP A 77 -4.03 10.94 7.75
CA ASP A 77 -3.38 10.58 9.02
C ASP A 77 -2.52 9.31 8.96
N GLY A 78 -2.56 8.56 7.85
CA GLY A 78 -1.80 7.33 7.65
C GLY A 78 -2.69 6.08 7.68
N PRO A 79 -2.10 4.88 7.82
CA PRO A 79 -2.83 3.63 7.78
C PRO A 79 -3.69 3.45 9.05
N SER A 80 -4.89 2.93 8.85
CA SER A 80 -5.81 2.55 9.92
C SER A 80 -5.32 1.34 10.72
N ASP A 81 -5.98 1.04 11.84
CA ASP A 81 -5.66 -0.16 12.63
C ASP A 81 -5.91 -1.45 11.82
N ASP A 82 -6.95 -1.48 10.99
CA ASP A 82 -7.24 -2.63 10.11
C ASP A 82 -6.16 -2.82 9.03
N ASP A 83 -5.60 -1.72 8.49
CA ASP A 83 -4.48 -1.77 7.54
C ASP A 83 -3.24 -2.37 8.19
N ARG A 84 -2.96 -1.99 9.44
CA ARG A 84 -1.84 -2.51 10.22
C ARG A 84 -2.06 -3.98 10.58
N ALA A 85 -3.28 -4.33 10.97
CA ALA A 85 -3.64 -5.70 11.32
C ALA A 85 -3.46 -6.65 10.12
N VAL A 86 -3.98 -6.28 8.94
CA VAL A 86 -3.86 -7.13 7.74
C VAL A 86 -2.43 -7.20 7.22
N ALA A 87 -1.64 -6.12 7.33
CA ALA A 87 -0.21 -6.14 7.00
C ALA A 87 0.55 -7.08 7.95
N ALA A 88 0.27 -7.00 9.26
CA ALA A 88 0.90 -7.85 10.27
C ALA A 88 0.54 -9.33 10.10
N GLU A 89 -0.71 -9.64 9.74
CA GLU A 89 -1.16 -10.99 9.40
C GLU A 89 -0.34 -11.61 8.25
N LEU A 90 0.10 -10.77 7.31
CA LEU A 90 0.94 -11.17 6.17
C LEU A 90 2.44 -11.01 6.41
N GLY A 91 2.87 -10.72 7.64
CA GLY A 91 4.27 -10.67 8.06
C GLY A 91 4.95 -9.29 7.99
N VAL A 92 4.20 -8.22 7.67
CA VAL A 92 4.74 -6.85 7.59
C VAL A 92 4.45 -6.09 8.87
N THR A 93 5.49 -5.75 9.62
CA THR A 93 5.40 -5.10 10.93
C THR A 93 5.29 -3.58 10.87
N ALA A 94 5.70 -2.97 9.76
CA ALA A 94 5.63 -1.54 9.53
C ALA A 94 5.26 -1.23 8.08
N ILE A 95 4.26 -0.37 7.90
CA ILE A 95 3.86 0.16 6.59
C ILE A 95 4.73 1.37 6.27
N LEU A 96 5.33 1.39 5.08
CA LEU A 96 6.05 2.55 4.56
C LEU A 96 5.03 3.63 4.18
N VAL A 97 4.95 4.69 4.97
CA VAL A 97 4.01 5.80 4.71
C VAL A 97 4.74 6.93 4.02
N ALA A 98 4.22 7.40 2.89
CA ALA A 98 4.74 8.56 2.17
C ALA A 98 3.65 9.61 1.90
N GLY A 99 4.07 10.86 1.80
CA GLY A 99 3.21 11.97 1.37
C GLY A 99 2.89 11.92 -0.14
N PRO A 100 1.95 12.76 -0.62
CA PRO A 100 1.63 12.86 -2.06
C PRO A 100 2.83 13.28 -2.95
N ASP A 101 3.84 13.91 -2.35
CA ASP A 101 5.12 14.25 -2.98
C ASP A 101 6.05 13.03 -3.15
N GLY A 102 5.75 11.90 -2.51
CA GLY A 102 6.55 10.69 -2.51
C GLY A 102 7.61 10.62 -1.41
N ALA A 103 7.68 11.63 -0.53
CA ALA A 103 8.60 11.62 0.59
C ALA A 103 8.06 10.75 1.73
N LEU A 104 8.90 9.89 2.30
CA LEU A 104 8.55 9.10 3.47
C LEU A 104 8.23 10.00 4.67
N ARG A 105 7.20 9.61 5.40
CA ARG A 105 6.81 10.18 6.70
C ARG A 105 7.49 9.34 7.79
N GLY A 106 8.15 10.03 8.71
CA GLY A 106 8.81 9.42 9.88
C GLY A 106 7.83 8.98 10.95
#